data_AF-A0A5M8FRY4-F1
#
_entry.id   AF-A0A5M8FRY4-F1
#
_cell.length_a   1.000
_cell.length_b   1.000
_cell.length_c   1.000
_cell.angle_alpha   90.00
_cell.angle_beta   90.00
_cell.angle_gamma   90.00
#
_symmetry.space_group_name_H-M   'P 1'
#
loop_
_entity.id
_entity.type
_entity.pdbx_description
1 polymer ?
#
loop_
_entity_poly.entity_id
_entity_poly.type
_entity_poly.pdbx_seq_one_letter_code
_entity_poly.pdbx_strand_id
1 'polypeptide(L)'
;MDDSRAAAPRLLGIVELGGYPNFLPLYRRLGFDAELVPSQRKAQAVLKRRLPDVVVAEYNFQSDFRDRTSNLETLMARLQRHPQVRVICIYQPEFRHKLDGMLARFPVFAALPLPVSEDDMAGVLSQL
;
A
#
# COMPACT_ATOMS: atom_id res chain seq x y z
N MET A 1 1.10 4.53 37.08
CA MET A 1 1.20 5.40 35.89
C MET A 1 1.73 4.53 34.78
N ASP A 2 0.81 4.00 33.98
CA ASP A 2 1.11 3.07 32.88
C ASP A 2 1.53 3.91 31.66
N ASP A 3 2.84 4.08 31.49
CA ASP A 3 3.45 4.71 30.31
C ASP A 3 3.50 3.68 29.17
N SER A 4 2.33 3.24 28.74
CA SER A 4 2.19 2.44 27.52
C SER A 4 2.30 3.36 26.31
N ARG A 5 3.53 3.72 25.92
CA ARG A 5 3.77 4.21 24.55
C ARG A 5 3.26 3.13 23.59
N ALA A 6 2.15 3.41 22.93
CA ALA A 6 1.63 2.54 21.87
C ALA A 6 2.77 2.28 20.88
N ALA A 7 2.98 1.01 20.53
CA ALA A 7 3.99 0.65 19.54
C ALA A 7 3.74 1.42 18.24
N ALA A 8 4.81 1.89 17.60
CA ALA A 8 4.73 2.63 16.33
C ALA A 8 3.88 1.86 15.31
N PRO A 9 2.93 2.52 14.61
CA PRO A 9 2.12 1.87 13.59
C PRO A 9 3.01 1.32 12.49
N ARG A 10 2.70 0.10 12.04
CA ARG A 10 3.54 -0.61 11.07
C ARG A 10 3.10 -0.29 9.67
N LEU A 11 4.08 0.05 8.83
CA LEU A 11 3.85 0.35 7.43
C LEU A 11 4.65 -0.60 6.55
N LEU A 12 3.96 -1.36 5.70
CA LEU A 12 4.58 -2.20 4.68
C LEU A 12 4.51 -1.49 3.32
N GLY A 13 5.66 -1.07 2.80
CA GLY A 13 5.77 -0.59 1.43
C GLY A 13 6.14 -1.72 0.47
N ILE A 14 5.41 -1.87 -0.62
CA ILE A 14 5.65 -2.86 -1.68
C ILE A 14 6.02 -2.08 -2.94
N VAL A 15 7.26 -2.23 -3.39
CA VAL A 15 7.81 -1.52 -4.56
C VAL A 15 8.21 -2.58 -5.59
N GLU A 16 7.44 -2.73 -6.68
CA GLU A 16 7.73 -3.70 -7.73
C GLU A 16 8.44 -3.04 -8.92
N LEU A 17 7.99 -1.84 -9.33
CA LEU A 17 8.56 -1.10 -10.46
C LEU A 17 9.27 0.19 -10.03
N GLY A 18 8.75 0.89 -9.03
CA GLY A 18 9.22 2.20 -8.61
C GLY A 18 8.79 3.31 -9.58
N GLY A 19 9.69 4.26 -9.85
CA GLY A 19 9.38 5.45 -10.67
C GLY A 19 8.89 6.66 -9.86
N TYR A 20 9.07 6.62 -8.54
CA TYR A 20 8.74 7.69 -7.60
C TYR A 20 9.79 7.74 -6.47
N PRO A 21 9.82 8.81 -5.64
CA PRO A 21 10.80 8.95 -4.57
C PRO A 21 10.76 7.78 -3.57
N ASN A 22 11.91 7.49 -2.95
CA ASN A 22 11.94 6.55 -1.84
C ASN A 22 11.27 7.19 -0.61
N PHE A 23 10.07 6.73 -0.26
CA PHE A 23 9.31 7.24 0.88
C PHE A 23 9.69 6.64 2.25
N LEU A 24 10.63 5.70 2.32
CA LEU A 24 11.04 5.13 3.62
C LEU A 24 11.51 6.19 4.63
N PRO A 25 12.31 7.22 4.26
CA PRO A 25 12.65 8.32 5.16
C PRO A 25 11.42 9.09 5.64
N LEU A 26 10.46 9.37 4.74
CA LEU A 26 9.20 10.03 5.09
C LEU A 26 8.41 9.21 6.12
N TYR A 27 8.20 7.92 5.87
CA TYR A 27 7.46 7.04 6.78
C TYR A 27 8.06 7.04 8.18
N ARG A 28 9.39 6.97 8.29
CA ARG A 28 10.10 7.00 9.57
C ARG A 28 9.99 8.36 10.27
N ARG A 29 10.08 9.47 9.53
CA ARG A 29 9.87 10.83 10.10
C ARG A 29 8.45 11.00 10.64
N LEU A 30 7.46 10.36 10.01
CA LEU A 30 6.07 10.34 10.46
C LEU A 30 5.80 9.33 11.60
N GLY A 31 6.83 8.61 12.07
CA GLY A 31 6.72 7.73 13.24
C GLY A 31 6.26 6.31 12.94
N PHE A 32 6.25 5.87 11.68
CA PHE A 32 5.93 4.48 11.33
C PHE A 32 7.11 3.51 11.53
N ASP A 33 6.82 2.31 12.02
CA ASP A 33 7.71 1.13 11.90
C ASP A 33 7.61 0.61 10.47
N ALA A 34 8.39 1.22 9.56
CA ALA A 34 8.27 1.02 8.13
C ALA A 34 9.31 0.03 7.56
N GLU A 35 8.84 -0.92 6.76
CA GLU A 35 9.68 -1.82 5.96
C GLU A 35 9.28 -1.78 4.48
N LEU A 36 10.27 -1.92 3.58
CA LEU A 36 10.05 -2.02 2.14
C LEU A 36 10.35 -3.44 1.65
N VAL A 37 9.49 -3.96 0.78
CA VAL A 37 9.68 -5.24 0.11
C VAL A 37 9.60 -5.08 -1.42
N PRO A 38 10.43 -5.82 -2.19
CA PRO A 38 10.56 -5.60 -3.63
C PRO A 38 9.53 -6.36 -4.48
N SER A 39 8.56 -7.05 -3.85
CA SER A 39 7.60 -7.88 -4.58
C SER A 39 6.40 -8.26 -3.73
N GLN A 40 5.29 -8.56 -4.40
CA GLN A 40 4.09 -9.12 -3.77
C GLN A 40 4.38 -10.46 -3.07
N ARG A 41 5.27 -11.30 -3.63
CA ARG A 41 5.67 -12.57 -2.99
C ARG A 41 6.30 -12.34 -1.61
N LYS A 42 7.18 -11.34 -1.47
CA LYS A 42 7.78 -10.99 -0.19
C LYS A 42 6.76 -10.35 0.76
N ALA A 43 5.87 -9.51 0.24
CA ALA A 43 4.76 -8.96 1.03
C ALA A 43 3.88 -10.05 1.64
N GLN A 44 3.54 -11.08 0.87
CA GLN A 44 2.74 -12.20 1.38
C GLN A 44 3.44 -12.97 2.51
N ALA A 45 4.78 -13.10 2.44
CA ALA A 45 5.56 -13.71 3.52
C ALA A 45 5.54 -12.84 4.79
N VAL A 46 5.69 -11.52 4.65
CA VAL A 46 5.56 -10.56 5.76
C VAL A 46 4.20 -10.66 6.41
N LEU A 47 3.13 -10.53 5.63
CA LEU A 47 1.75 -10.54 6.13
C LEU A 47 1.40 -11.83 6.89
N LYS A 48 2.04 -12.97 6.59
CA LYS A 48 1.83 -14.24 7.32
C LYS A 48 2.42 -14.20 8.73
N ARG A 49 3.47 -13.41 8.93
CA ARG A 49 4.16 -13.31 10.22
C ARG A 49 3.60 -12.16 11.05
N ARG A 50 3.28 -11.04 10.40
CA ARG A 50 2.92 -9.79 11.07
C ARG A 50 1.96 -9.00 10.20
N LEU A 51 0.79 -8.67 10.72
CA LEU A 51 -0.19 -7.81 10.05
C LEU A 51 0.23 -6.34 10.23
N PRO A 52 0.42 -5.56 9.16
CA PRO A 52 0.70 -4.13 9.23
C PRO A 52 -0.57 -3.34 9.50
N ASP A 53 -0.40 -2.09 9.90
CA ASP A 53 -1.50 -1.13 10.08
C ASP A 53 -1.76 -0.37 8.77
N VAL A 54 -0.69 -0.13 7.99
CA VAL A 54 -0.71 0.54 6.69
C VAL A 54 0.03 -0.29 5.64
N VAL A 55 -0.50 -0.34 4.43
CA VAL A 55 0.18 -0.91 3.25
C VAL A 55 0.22 0.13 2.16
N VAL A 56 1.41 0.40 1.63
CA VAL A 56 1.59 1.21 0.43
C VAL A 56 2.04 0.28 -0.69
N ALA A 57 1.32 0.23 -1.80
CA ALA A 57 1.62 -0.69 -2.90
C ALA A 57 1.31 -0.08 -4.27
N GLU A 58 1.89 -0.63 -5.32
CA GLU A 58 1.59 -0.22 -6.68
C GLU A 58 0.38 -0.98 -7.24
N TYR A 59 -0.48 -0.29 -7.98
CA TYR A 59 -1.39 -0.90 -8.94
C TYR A 59 -0.69 -0.95 -10.31
N ASN A 60 -0.08 -2.11 -10.57
CA ASN A 60 0.53 -2.40 -11.86
C ASN A 60 -0.46 -3.17 -12.72
N PHE A 61 -0.98 -2.56 -13.79
CA PHE A 61 -1.89 -3.22 -14.73
C PHE A 61 -1.15 -4.32 -15.50
N GLN A 62 -1.75 -5.50 -15.60
CA GLN A 62 -1.22 -6.69 -16.28
C GLN A 62 -2.31 -7.25 -17.20
N SER A 63 -2.15 -7.09 -18.51
CA SER A 63 -3.17 -7.46 -19.51
C SER A 63 -3.26 -8.97 -19.77
N ASP A 64 -2.23 -9.72 -19.40
CA ASP A 64 -2.12 -11.18 -19.57
C ASP A 64 -2.85 -11.97 -18.47
N PHE A 65 -3.21 -11.31 -17.37
CA PHE A 65 -4.02 -11.91 -16.32
C PHE A 65 -5.48 -12.07 -16.76
N ARG A 66 -6.03 -13.28 -16.56
CA ARG A 66 -7.39 -13.63 -16.99
C ARG A 66 -8.46 -13.23 -15.98
N ASP A 67 -8.16 -13.39 -14.70
CA ASP A 67 -9.07 -13.27 -13.57
C ASP A 67 -8.87 -11.98 -12.74
N ARG A 68 -7.77 -11.27 -13.00
CA ARG A 68 -7.36 -10.07 -12.30
C ARG A 68 -6.63 -9.12 -13.24
N THR A 69 -6.43 -7.89 -12.79
CA THR A 69 -5.77 -6.82 -13.53
C THR A 69 -4.43 -6.43 -12.91
N SER A 70 -4.15 -6.86 -11.67
CA SER A 70 -2.90 -6.59 -10.96
C SER A 70 -2.62 -7.65 -9.90
N ASN A 71 -1.35 -7.85 -9.53
CA ASN A 71 -1.00 -8.66 -8.36
C ASN A 71 -1.53 -8.07 -7.05
N LEU A 72 -1.82 -6.76 -7.02
CA LEU A 72 -2.45 -6.09 -5.88
C LEU A 72 -3.78 -6.74 -5.49
N GLU A 73 -4.56 -7.29 -6.44
CA GLU A 73 -5.82 -7.96 -6.13
C GLU A 73 -5.65 -9.17 -5.20
N THR A 74 -4.56 -9.93 -5.37
CA THR A 74 -4.24 -11.07 -4.48
C THR A 74 -3.95 -10.60 -3.06
N LEU A 75 -3.28 -9.45 -2.92
CA LEU A 75 -3.04 -8.81 -1.63
C LEU A 75 -4.34 -8.34 -0.99
N MET A 76 -5.18 -7.64 -1.76
CA MET A 76 -6.46 -7.10 -1.31
C MET A 76 -7.43 -8.19 -0.88
N ALA A 77 -7.54 -9.28 -1.64
CA ALA A 77 -8.39 -10.43 -1.28
C ALA A 77 -8.02 -11.01 0.09
N ARG A 78 -6.73 -11.00 0.44
CA ARG A 78 -6.27 -11.40 1.77
C ARG A 78 -6.62 -10.36 2.84
N LEU A 79 -6.42 -9.08 2.54
CA LEU A 79 -6.68 -7.97 3.48
C LEU A 79 -8.17 -7.70 3.70
N GLN A 80 -9.08 -8.23 2.88
CA GLN A 80 -10.54 -8.15 3.12
C GLN A 80 -10.95 -8.66 4.51
N ARG A 81 -10.22 -9.64 5.07
CA ARG A 81 -10.46 -10.17 6.42
C ARG A 81 -9.90 -9.27 7.53
N HIS A 82 -9.26 -8.18 7.17
CA HIS A 82 -8.55 -7.25 8.05
C HIS A 82 -8.90 -5.79 7.68
N PRO A 83 -10.17 -5.38 7.84
CA PRO A 83 -10.65 -4.06 7.39
C PRO A 83 -9.99 -2.88 8.12
N GLN A 84 -9.30 -3.13 9.24
CA GLN A 84 -8.49 -2.13 9.93
C GLN A 84 -7.23 -1.73 9.16
N VAL A 85 -6.74 -2.56 8.22
CA VAL A 85 -5.52 -2.27 7.46
C VAL A 85 -5.81 -1.21 6.41
N ARG A 86 -5.06 -0.12 6.44
CA ARG A 86 -5.21 1.01 5.51
C ARG A 86 -4.30 0.81 4.31
N VAL A 87 -4.91 0.57 3.14
CA VAL A 87 -4.17 0.36 1.88
C VAL A 87 -4.14 1.66 1.09
N ILE A 88 -2.95 2.10 0.71
CA ILE A 88 -2.70 3.21 -0.22
C ILE A 88 -2.14 2.60 -1.49
N CYS A 89 -2.78 2.83 -2.64
CA CYS A 89 -2.24 2.38 -3.93
C CYS A 89 -1.65 3.54 -4.74
N ILE A 90 -0.51 3.31 -5.37
CA ILE A 90 0.10 4.22 -6.35
C ILE A 90 -0.19 3.66 -7.74
N TYR A 91 -0.62 4.47 -8.70
CA TYR A 91 -1.05 3.98 -10.02
C TYR A 91 -0.64 4.90 -11.16
N GLN A 92 -0.52 4.35 -12.38
CA GLN A 92 -0.36 5.18 -13.58
C GLN A 92 -1.72 5.76 -14.03
N PRO A 93 -1.83 7.08 -14.28
CA PRO A 93 -3.09 7.73 -14.65
C PRO A 93 -3.86 7.06 -15.80
N GLU A 94 -3.14 6.57 -16.82
CA GLU A 94 -3.72 5.87 -17.98
C GLU A 94 -4.52 4.61 -17.63
N PHE A 95 -4.15 3.93 -16.53
CA PHE A 95 -4.85 2.74 -16.05
C PHE A 95 -5.94 3.03 -15.02
N ARG A 96 -6.30 4.30 -14.79
CA ARG A 96 -7.36 4.70 -13.85
C ARG A 96 -8.65 3.90 -14.05
N HIS A 97 -9.08 3.78 -15.30
CA HIS A 97 -10.32 3.08 -15.65
C HIS A 97 -10.29 1.58 -15.29
N LYS A 98 -9.11 0.93 -15.31
CA LYS A 98 -8.94 -0.45 -14.86
C LYS A 98 -8.92 -0.53 -13.34
N LEU A 99 -8.23 0.41 -12.70
CA LEU A 99 -8.19 0.54 -11.25
C LEU A 99 -9.60 0.72 -10.67
N ASP A 100 -10.46 1.54 -11.28
CA ASP A 100 -11.83 1.75 -10.80
C ASP A 100 -12.62 0.42 -10.69
N GLY A 101 -12.42 -0.50 -11.63
CA GLY A 101 -13.02 -1.84 -11.58
C GLY A 101 -12.51 -2.69 -10.40
N MET A 102 -11.22 -2.56 -10.06
CA MET A 102 -10.67 -3.17 -8.85
C MET A 102 -11.25 -2.53 -7.59
N LEU A 103 -11.28 -1.20 -7.52
CA LEU A 103 -11.73 -0.43 -6.36
C LEU A 103 -13.19 -0.67 -6.00
N ALA A 104 -14.04 -0.94 -7.00
CA ALA A 104 -15.43 -1.34 -6.77
C ALA A 104 -15.56 -2.66 -5.97
N ARG A 105 -14.56 -3.55 -6.07
CA ARG A 105 -14.53 -4.86 -5.39
C ARG A 105 -13.67 -4.84 -4.13
N PHE A 106 -12.61 -4.04 -4.17
CA PHE A 106 -11.59 -3.93 -3.13
C PHE A 106 -11.32 -2.45 -2.83
N PRO A 107 -12.16 -1.81 -2.00
CA PRO A 107 -11.92 -0.43 -1.58
C PRO A 107 -10.56 -0.30 -0.90
N VAL A 108 -9.85 0.77 -1.22
CA VAL A 108 -8.59 1.15 -0.58
C VAL A 108 -8.80 2.44 0.21
N PHE A 109 -7.88 2.76 1.13
CA PHE A 109 -7.92 4.02 1.86
C PHE A 109 -7.67 5.21 0.93
N ALA A 110 -6.68 5.12 0.05
CA ALA A 110 -6.37 6.15 -0.93
C ALA A 110 -5.73 5.58 -2.20
N ALA A 111 -5.90 6.30 -3.30
CA ALA A 111 -5.25 6.02 -4.58
C ALA A 111 -4.52 7.27 -5.08
N LEU A 112 -3.21 7.20 -5.25
CA LEU A 112 -2.34 8.31 -5.66
C LEU A 112 -1.85 8.09 -7.10
N PRO A 113 -2.12 9.03 -8.04
CA PRO A 113 -1.60 8.93 -9.39
C PRO A 113 -0.09 9.23 -9.43
N LEU A 114 0.62 8.64 -10.40
CA LEU A 114 1.96 9.05 -10.77
C LEU A 114 1.93 10.31 -11.68
N PRO A 115 2.93 11.22 -11.58
CA PRO A 115 4.00 11.23 -10.59
C PRO A 115 3.48 11.57 -9.18
N VAL A 116 4.01 10.89 -8.16
CA VAL A 116 3.64 11.09 -6.75
C VAL A 116 4.81 11.70 -5.99
N SER A 117 4.56 12.78 -5.25
CA SER A 117 5.56 13.48 -4.43
C SER A 117 5.57 13.02 -2.97
N GLU A 118 6.58 13.46 -2.20
CA GLU A 118 6.57 13.25 -0.74
C GLU A 118 5.38 13.95 -0.08
N ASP A 119 4.99 15.14 -0.57
CA ASP A 119 3.88 15.92 0.00
C ASP A 119 2.53 15.24 -0.24
N ASP A 120 2.31 14.66 -1.43
CA ASP A 120 1.09 13.89 -1.74
C ASP A 120 0.96 12.69 -0.79
N MET A 121 2.06 11.94 -0.60
CA MET A 121 2.09 10.79 0.29
C MET A 121 1.91 11.20 1.75
N ALA A 122 2.58 12.28 2.19
CA ALA A 122 2.45 12.81 3.54
C ALA A 122 1.01 13.25 3.84
N GLY A 123 0.36 13.94 2.89
CA GLY A 123 -1.01 14.42 3.03
C GLY A 123 -2.03 13.30 3.17
N VAL A 124 -1.79 12.13 2.54
CA VAL A 124 -2.61 10.93 2.76
C VAL A 124 -2.30 10.31 4.11
N LEU A 125 -1.02 10.14 4.46
CA LEU A 125 -0.62 9.49 5.71
C LEU A 125 -1.04 10.29 6.96
N SER A 126 -1.17 11.62 6.88
CA SER A 126 -1.66 12.45 7.98
C SER A 126 -3.14 12.28 8.30
N GLN A 127 -3.90 11.56 7.47
CA GLN A 127 -5.32 11.28 7.67
C GLN A 127 -5.58 9.94 8.39
N LEU A 128 -4.52 9.22 8.77
CA LEU A 128 -4.55 7.94 9.47
C LEU A 128 -4.65 8.13 10.99
#